data_AF-A0A382SZR3-F1
#
_entry.id   AF-A0A382SZR3-F1
#
_cell.length_a   1.000
_cell.length_b   1.000
_cell.length_c   1.000
_cell.angle_alpha   90.00
_cell.angle_beta   90.00
_cell.angle_gamma   90.00
#
_symmetry.space_group_name_H-M   'P 1'
#
loop_
_entity.id
_entity.type
_entity.pdbx_description
1 polymer ?
#
loop_
_entity_poly.entity_id
_entity_poly.type
_entity_poly.pdbx_seq_one_letter_code
_entity_poly.pdbx_strand_id
1 'polypeptide(L)' 'MLERFHIPEEDEIRVNPEKLREVSEQIFMKCGMNFANSKIATDVLLQADIR' A
#
# COMPACT_ATOMS: atom_id res chain seq x y z
N MET A 1 8.09 -0.63 8.77
CA MET A 1 7.79 -2.09 8.84
C MET A 1 8.93 -3.09 8.54
N LEU A 2 9.81 -2.90 7.55
CA LEU A 2 10.80 -3.92 7.12
C LEU A 2 11.82 -4.36 8.20
N GLU A 3 12.33 -3.43 9.02
CA GLU A 3 13.18 -3.77 10.17
C GLU A 3 12.48 -4.68 11.19
N ARG A 4 11.14 -4.63 11.26
CA ARG A 4 10.34 -5.40 12.23
C ARG A 4 10.09 -6.84 11.76
N PHE A 5 10.21 -7.09 10.45
CA PHE A 5 10.05 -8.41 9.85
C PHE A 5 11.38 -9.10 9.55
N HIS A 6 12.51 -8.41 9.73
CA HIS A 6 13.86 -8.93 9.49
C HIS A 6 13.97 -9.61 8.11
N ILE A 7 13.35 -9.02 7.09
CA ILE A 7 13.40 -9.56 5.72
C ILE A 7 14.84 -9.38 5.20
N PRO A 8 15.49 -10.44 4.69
CA PRO A 8 16.80 -10.34 4.07
C PRO A 8 16.80 -9.34 2.91
N GLU A 9 17.90 -8.62 2.70
CA GLU A 9 17.97 -7.62 1.62
C GLU A 9 17.72 -8.24 0.24
N GLU A 10 18.13 -9.50 0.04
CA GLU A 10 17.90 -10.25 -1.19
C GLU A 10 16.40 -10.48 -1.52
N ASP A 11 15.54 -10.43 -0.50
CA ASP A 11 14.10 -10.62 -0.63
C ASP A 11 13.33 -9.28 -0.65
N GLU A 12 14.02 -8.14 -0.51
CA GLU A 12 13.39 -6.81 -0.52
C GLU A 12 13.04 -6.38 -1.96
N ILE A 13 11.74 -6.09 -2.20
CA ILE A 13 11.29 -5.49 -3.46
C ILE A 13 10.91 -4.03 -3.23
N ARG A 14 11.69 -3.13 -3.84
CA ARG A 14 11.39 -1.69 -3.83
C ARG A 14 10.42 -1.33 -4.94
N VAL A 15 9.31 -0.71 -4.57
CA VAL A 15 8.27 -0.26 -5.49
C VAL A 15 8.09 1.25 -5.44
N ASN A 16 7.62 1.82 -6.55
CA ASN A 16 7.29 3.24 -6.60
C ASN A 16 6.02 3.51 -5.75
N PRO A 17 6.08 4.43 -4.77
CA PRO A 17 4.97 4.67 -3.83
C PRO A 17 3.69 5.18 -4.51
N GLU A 18 3.82 6.01 -5.56
CA GLU A 18 2.65 6.53 -6.30
C GLU A 18 1.96 5.40 -7.09
N LYS A 19 2.73 4.48 -7.67
CA LYS A 19 2.16 3.31 -8.35
C LYS A 19 1.47 2.36 -7.36
N LEU A 20 2.08 2.16 -6.19
CA LEU A 20 1.49 1.32 -5.14
C LEU A 20 0.16 1.91 -4.64
N ARG A 21 0.09 3.23 -4.47
CA ARG A 21 -1.14 3.96 -4.18
C ARG A 21 -2.21 3.74 -5.23
N GLU A 22 -1.90 3.98 -6.50
CA GLU A 22 -2.87 3.84 -7.59
C GLU A 22 -3.46 2.41 -7.64
N VAL A 23 -2.59 1.40 -7.56
CA VAL A 23 -3.01 0.00 -7.57
C VAL A 23 -3.88 -0.34 -6.36
N SER A 24 -3.54 0.17 -5.18
CA SER A 24 -4.30 -0.07 -3.94
C SER A 24 -5.70 0.55 -4.02
N GLU A 25 -5.80 1.80 -4.51
CA GLU A 25 -7.09 2.46 -4.73
C GLU A 25 -7.96 1.66 -5.74
N GLN A 26 -7.34 1.17 -6.82
CA GLN A 26 -8.03 0.33 -7.81
C GLN A 26 -8.52 -1.00 -7.24
N ILE A 27 -7.74 -1.64 -6.36
CA ILE A 27 -8.15 -2.88 -5.68
C ILE A 27 -9.38 -2.61 -4.82
N PHE A 28 -9.36 -1.57 -3.98
CA PHE A 28 -10.52 -1.23 -3.14
C PHE A 28 -11.76 -0.92 -3.98
N MET A 29 -11.61 -0.17 -5.07
CA MET A 29 -12.72 0.10 -5.99
C MET A 29 -13.27 -1.19 -6.63
N LYS A 30 -12.40 -2.11 -7.08
CA LYS A 30 -12.84 -3.41 -7.62
C LYS A 30 -13.55 -4.29 -6.59
N CYS A 31 -13.23 -4.11 -5.31
CA CYS A 31 -13.94 -4.76 -4.21
C CYS A 31 -15.29 -4.10 -3.85
N GLY A 32 -15.74 -3.10 -4.63
CA GLY A 32 -17.03 -2.44 -4.44
C GLY A 32 -17.00 -1.19 -3.56
N MET A 33 -15.81 -0.72 -3.17
CA MET A 33 -15.67 0.52 -2.42
C MET A 33 -15.82 1.73 -3.36
N ASN A 34 -16.49 2.80 -2.89
CA ASN A 34 -16.51 4.05 -3.66
C ASN A 34 -15.12 4.71 -3.68
N PHE A 35 -14.92 5.63 -4.63
CA PHE A 35 -13.62 6.30 -4.81
C PHE A 35 -13.12 7.04 -3.57
N ALA A 36 -14.00 7.77 -2.87
CA ALA A 36 -13.62 8.54 -1.69
C ALA A 36 -13.12 7.64 -0.55
N ASN A 37 -13.84 6.55 -0.28
CA ASN A 37 -13.44 5.57 0.73
C ASN A 37 -12.20 4.79 0.31
N SER A 38 -12.04 4.50 -0.98
CA SER A 38 -10.85 3.80 -1.51
C SER A 38 -9.57 4.60 -1.29
N LYS A 39 -9.64 5.93 -1.43
CA LYS A 39 -8.54 6.84 -1.10
C LYS A 39 -8.18 6.80 0.37
N ILE A 40 -9.16 6.95 1.26
CA ILE A 40 -8.93 6.94 2.72
C ILE A 40 -8.34 5.59 3.16
N ALA A 41 -8.88 4.48 2.67
CA ALA A 41 -8.36 3.15 2.99
C ALA A 41 -6.91 2.98 2.52
N THR A 42 -6.60 3.48 1.31
CA THR A 42 -5.22 3.47 0.78
C THR A 42 -4.29 4.35 1.60
N ASP A 43 -4.72 5.54 2.02
CA ASP A 43 -3.93 6.43 2.87
C ASP A 43 -3.54 5.76 4.18
N VAL A 44 -4.50 5.13 4.86
CA VAL A 44 -4.26 4.41 6.12
C VAL A 44 -3.29 3.25 5.90
N LEU A 45 -3.48 2.46 4.84
CA LEU A 45 -2.64 1.30 4.53
C LEU A 45 -1.18 1.74 4.27
N LEU A 46 -0.97 2.69 3.37
CA LEU A 46 0.38 3.12 3.00
C LEU A 46 1.08 3.86 4.14
N GLN A 47 0.35 4.62 4.95
CA GLN A 47 0.93 5.30 6.11
C GLN A 47 1.38 4.30 7.18
N ALA A 48 0.72 3.15 7.29
CA ALA A 48 1.16 2.06 8.16
C ALA A 48 2.41 1.34 7.62
N ASP A 49 2.53 1.21 6.29
CA ASP A 49 3.68 0.57 5.64
C ASP A 49 4.95 1.43 5.67
N ILE A 50 4.81 2.75 5.47
CA ILE A 50 5.93 3.71 5.42
C ILE A 50 6.49 4.00 6.82
N ARG A 51 5.67 3.90 7.87
CA ARG A 51 6.09 4.11 9.27
C ARG A 51 6.65 2.82 9.93
#